data_AF-A0A842Q2A1-F1
#
_entry.id   AF-A0A842Q2A1-F1
#
_cell.length_a   1.000
_cell.length_b   1.000
_cell.length_c   1.000
_cell.angle_alpha   90.00
_cell.angle_beta   90.00
_cell.angle_gamma   90.00
#
_symmetry.space_group_name_H-M   'P 1'
#
loop_
_entity.id
_entity.type
_entity.pdbx_description
1 polymer ?
#
loop_
_entity_poly.entity_id
_entity_poly.type
_entity_poly.pdbx_seq_one_letter_code
_entity_poly.pdbx_strand_id
1 'polypeptide(L)' 'MAINDIISEIDINKLINDLQRLIKISSVSARKQNLEECANEIVKIMRGIGIFAELIYLNKNEKNEAPPIVYG' A
#
# COMPACT_ATOMS: atom_id res chain seq x y z
N MET A 1 -28.40 3.68 -1.50
CA MET A 1 -27.59 2.96 -0.49
C MET A 1 -27.26 3.97 0.59
N ALA A 2 -27.71 3.76 1.83
CA ALA A 2 -27.50 4.74 2.89
C ALA A 2 -26.04 4.67 3.37
N ILE A 3 -25.44 5.80 3.76
CA ILE A 3 -24.06 5.86 4.29
C ILE A 3 -23.87 4.91 5.49
N ASN A 4 -24.94 4.73 6.28
CA ASN A 4 -24.93 3.84 7.43
C ASN A 4 -24.75 2.37 7.04
N ASP A 5 -25.25 1.96 5.88
CA ASP A 5 -25.07 0.59 5.36
C ASP A 5 -23.60 0.35 4.98
N ILE A 6 -22.94 1.37 4.40
CA ILE A 6 -21.51 1.32 4.05
C ILE A 6 -20.64 1.20 5.32
N ILE A 7 -20.95 1.95 6.37
CA ILE A 7 -20.18 1.91 7.62
C ILE A 7 -20.31 0.55 8.31
N SER A 8 -21.47 -0.10 8.25
CA SER A 8 -21.66 -1.44 8.80
C SER A 8 -20.96 -2.56 8.02
N GLU A 9 -20.63 -2.33 6.75
CA GLU A 9 -19.86 -3.28 5.92
C GLU A 9 -18.34 -3.12 6.07
N ILE A 10 -17.87 -2.02 6.65
CA ILE A 10 -16.43 -1.79 6.86
C ILE A 10 -15.94 -2.64 8.04
N ASP A 11 -15.06 -3.59 7.76
CA ASP A 11 -14.30 -4.29 8.79
C ASP A 11 -13.22 -3.36 9.37
N ILE A 12 -13.62 -2.59 10.39
CA ILE A 12 -12.76 -1.63 11.10
C ILE A 12 -11.52 -2.32 11.68
N ASN A 13 -11.62 -3.57 12.13
CA ASN A 13 -10.48 -4.29 12.70
C ASN A 13 -9.43 -4.60 11.64
N LYS A 14 -9.86 -5.02 10.45
CA LYS A 14 -8.96 -5.23 9.31
C LYS A 14 -8.29 -3.93 8.89
N LEU A 15 -9.03 -2.83 8.82
CA LEU A 15 -8.49 -1.51 8.52
C LEU A 15 -7.43 -1.05 9.54
N ILE A 16 -7.71 -1.21 10.84
CA ILE A 16 -6.75 -0.88 11.90
C ILE A 16 -5.48 -1.72 11.78
N ASN A 17 -5.61 -3.01 11.50
CA ASN A 17 -4.48 -3.91 11.33
C ASN A 17 -3.62 -3.54 10.10
N ASP A 18 -4.25 -3.22 8.97
CA ASP A 18 -3.56 -2.76 7.76
C ASP A 18 -2.82 -1.44 8.02
N LEU A 19 -3.44 -0.50 8.75
CA LEU A 19 -2.78 0.74 9.16
C LEU A 19 -1.58 0.48 10.08
N GLN A 20 -1.72 -0.42 11.06
CA GLN A 20 -0.62 -0.79 11.95
C GLN A 20 0.55 -1.43 11.19
N ARG A 21 0.27 -2.24 10.16
CA ARG A 21 1.30 -2.81 9.28
C ARG A 21 2.06 -1.72 8.55
N LEU A 22 1.36 -0.74 7.97
CA LEU A 22 1.98 0.38 7.25
C LEU A 22 2.82 1.27 8.17
N ILE A 23 2.35 1.59 9.38
CA ILE A 23 3.10 2.42 10.35
C ILE A 23 4.39 1.73 10.80
N LYS A 24 4.40 0.40 10.90
CA LYS A 24 5.60 -0.38 11.28
C LYS A 24 6.68 -0.35 10.19
N ILE A 25 6.31 -0.12 8.93
CA ILE A 25 7.27 0.07 7.84
C ILE A 25 7.72 1.53 7.87
N SER A 26 8.90 1.77 8.43
CA SER A 26 9.52 3.10 8.48
C SER A 26 9.92 3.57 7.08
N SER A 27 8.94 4.09 6.32
CA SER A 27 9.13 4.58 4.96
C SER A 27 9.37 6.10 4.98
N VAL A 28 10.62 6.49 4.76
CA VAL A 28 11.01 7.91 4.76
C VAL A 28 11.45 8.30 3.36
N SER A 29 10.57 9.01 2.65
CA SER A 29 10.80 9.46 1.26
C SER A 29 12.13 10.21 1.12
N ALA A 30 12.40 11.15 2.04
CA ALA A 30 13.63 11.96 2.05
C ALA A 30 14.92 11.15 2.27
N ARG A 31 14.82 9.93 2.82
CA ARG A 31 15.98 9.04 3.07
C ARG A 31 16.02 7.83 2.14
N LYS A 32 15.09 7.73 1.17
CA LYS A 32 14.87 6.56 0.30
C LYS A 32 14.80 5.23 1.08
N GLN A 33 14.40 5.28 2.34
CA GLN A 33 14.41 4.10 3.23
C GLN A 33 13.08 3.36 3.13
N ASN A 34 13.15 2.05 2.91
CA ASN A 34 12.02 1.11 2.96
C ASN A 34 10.83 1.49 2.05
N LEU A 35 11.05 2.31 0.99
CA LEU A 35 9.99 2.72 0.07
C LEU A 35 9.47 1.56 -0.77
N GLU A 36 10.37 0.68 -1.22
CA GLU A 36 9.97 -0.54 -1.94
C GLU A 36 9.25 -1.53 -1.04
N GLU A 37 9.67 -1.68 0.21
CA GLU A 37 8.98 -2.53 1.20
C GLU A 37 7.56 -2.00 1.47
N CYS A 38 7.42 -0.69 1.66
CA CYS A 38 6.12 -0.04 1.84
C CYS A 38 5.21 -0.23 0.62
N ALA A 39 5.73 0.00 -0.59
CA ALA A 39 4.99 -0.20 -1.82
C ALA A 39 4.52 -1.66 -2.00
N ASN A 40 5.37 -2.63 -1.68
CA ASN A 40 5.00 -4.05 -1.71
C ASN A 40 3.87 -4.37 -0.72
N GLU A 41 3.90 -3.80 0.49
CA GLU A 41 2.86 -4.06 1.47
C GLU A 41 1.52 -3.43 1.06
N ILE A 42 1.53 -2.23 0.47
CA ILE A 42 0.33 -1.60 -0.09
C ILE A 42 -0.29 -2.49 -1.18
N VAL A 43 0.52 -3.03 -2.10
CA VAL A 43 0.01 -3.95 -3.15
C VAL A 43 -0.66 -5.18 -2.53
N LYS A 44 -0.10 -5.75 -1.45
CA LYS A 44 -0.73 -6.89 -0.76
C LYS A 44 -2.06 -6.51 -0.12
N ILE A 45 -2.14 -5.33 0.51
CA ILE A 45 -3.37 -4.82 1.13
C ILE A 45 -4.44 -4.64 0.05
N MET A 46 -4.12 -3.96 -1.07
CA MET A 46 -5.05 -3.73 -2.19
C MET A 46 -5.55 -5.05 -2.79
N ARG A 47 -4.64 -5.99 -3.07
CA ARG A 47 -5.02 -7.34 -3.57
C ARG A 47 -5.87 -8.11 -2.56
N GLY A 48 -5.58 -7.96 -1.26
CA GLY A 48 -6.32 -8.60 -0.17
C GLY A 48 -7.75 -8.09 0.02
N ILE A 49 -8.14 -7.02 -0.68
CA ILE A 49 -9.52 -6.51 -0.75
C ILE A 49 -10.10 -6.61 -2.17
N GLY A 50 -9.44 -7.32 -3.08
CA GLY A 50 -9.92 -7.54 -4.44
C GLY A 50 -9.62 -6.42 -5.44
N ILE A 51 -8.82 -5.42 -5.06
CA ILE A 51 -8.33 -4.40 -5.98
C ILE A 51 -7.11 -4.97 -6.73
N PHE A 52 -7.15 -4.92 -8.06
CA PHE A 52 -5.97 -5.24 -8.86
C PHE A 52 -4.87 -4.22 -8.50
N ALA A 53 -3.68 -4.69 -8.16
CA ALA A 53 -2.57 -3.79 -7.88
C ALA A 53 -1.24 -4.40 -8.33
N GLU A 54 -0.32 -3.57 -8.79
CA GLU A 54 1.04 -3.96 -9.19
C GLU A 54 2.07 -2.85 -8.92
N LEU A 55 3.34 -3.23 -8.95
CA LEU A 55 4.45 -2.29 -8.87
C LEU A 55 4.96 -1.97 -10.27
N ILE A 56 4.96 -0.69 -10.60
CA ILE A 56 5.53 -0.15 -11.84
C ILE A 56 6.89 0.47 -11.53
N TYR A 57 7.90 0.05 -12.27
CA TYR A 57 9.26 0.58 -12.17
C TYR A 57 9.54 1.45 -13.40
N LEU A 58 9.80 2.74 -13.17
CA LEU A 58 10.04 3.73 -14.23
C LEU A 58 11.27 3.42 -15.10
N ASN A 59 12.31 2.80 -14.53
CA ASN A 59 13.49 2.36 -15.28
C ASN A 59 13.95 0.98 -14.79
N LYS A 60 13.88 -0.05 -15.65
CA LYS A 60 14.26 -1.43 -15.31
C LYS A 60 15.74 -1.57 -14.96
N ASN A 61 16.59 -0.68 -15.46
CA ASN A 61 18.04 -0.75 -15.28
C ASN A 61 18.52 0.02 -14.04
N GLU A 62 17.65 0.80 -13.40
CA GLU A 62 17.97 1.69 -12.28
C GLU A 62 16.98 1.48 -11.14
N LYS A 63 16.88 0.24 -10.64
CA LYS A 63 16.14 -0.09 -9.42
C LYS A 63 16.52 0.80 -8.20
N ASN A 64 17.60 1.56 -8.29
CA ASN A 64 18.14 2.37 -7.19
C ASN A 64 17.86 3.88 -7.31
N GLU A 65 17.33 4.38 -8.44
CA GLU A 65 17.14 5.84 -8.60
C GLU A 65 15.77 6.32 -8.12
N ALA A 66 14.71 5.64 -8.54
CA ALA A 66 13.33 6.01 -8.23
C ALA A 66 12.60 4.88 -7.48
N PRO A 67 11.82 5.20 -6.43
CA PRO A 67 10.97 4.20 -5.77
C PRO A 67 9.90 3.68 -6.73
N PRO A 68 9.45 2.42 -6.56
CA PRO A 68 8.38 1.87 -7.39
C PRO A 68 7.06 2.60 -7.16
N ILE A 69 6.26 2.68 -8.21
CA ILE A 69 4.91 3.23 -8.17
C ILE A 69 3.93 2.09 -7.92
N VAL A 70 3.01 2.26 -6.98
CA VAL A 70 1.87 1.37 -6.82
C VAL A 70 0.79 1.81 -7.82
N TYR A 71 0.38 0.90 -8.70
CA TYR A 71 -0.74 1.08 -9.63
C TYR A 71 -1.86 0.13 -9.24
N GLY A 72 -3.11 0.58 -9.26
CA GLY A 72 -4.31 -0.23 -9.04
C GLY A 72 -5.59 0.51 -9.32
#